data_AF-A0A7K3PYN5-F1
#
_entry.id   AF-A0A7K3PYN5-F1
#
_cell.length_a   1.000
_cell.length_b   1.000
_cell.length_c   1.000
_cell.angle_alpha   90.00
_cell.angle_beta   90.00
_cell.angle_gamma   90.00
#
_symmetry.space_group_name_H-M   'P 1'
#
loop_
_entity.id
_entity.type
_entity.pdbx_description
1 polymer ?
#
loop_
_entity_poly.entity_id
_entity_poly.type
_entity_poly.pdbx_seq_one_letter_code
_entity_poly.pdbx_strand_id
1 'polypeptide(L)'
;MLPEHATLPVRPHRLAIAVATCGALLLTAGCGTDEGGTASEQVAADAGAGSTEPSATAAASPSGSESASASPSASATPSDSTSPTTRATPSDAGEAGDAADGDTAGGTRPGSGTGTGTGTGTGTQPDPAPGADAPDFPVPVEAGNATQLITVEARGSYATVTAWAKGSSGWKEQFSTGSGRVGSNGVTNGATRRQGTWTTPTGTYTITEGFGVEASGTSMPYHVVTDDDWWVEDPESKFYNSMHSAQGADFPLTESGDRGSEHLIGYPTQYAKALVIDFNRWPATPGRGAGIFLHVNGSGATAGCVSVPRATMDRFMNWVEPSAHPRIAIG
;
A
#
# COMPACT_ATOMS: atom_id res chain seq x y z
N MET A 1 -65.73 -3.13 33.68
CA MET A 1 -65.04 -2.01 33.02
C MET A 1 -64.11 -2.60 31.98
N LEU A 2 -64.53 -2.55 30.72
CA LEU A 2 -63.77 -3.00 29.55
C LEU A 2 -62.88 -1.83 29.09
N PRO A 3 -61.60 -2.03 28.72
CA PRO A 3 -60.79 -0.97 28.15
C PRO A 3 -61.04 -0.81 26.64
N GLU A 4 -61.06 0.44 26.22
CA GLU A 4 -61.36 0.96 24.88
C GLU A 4 -60.34 0.54 23.82
N HIS A 5 -60.83 0.29 22.60
CA HIS A 5 -60.05 0.03 21.39
C HIS A 5 -59.43 1.33 20.86
N ALA A 6 -58.09 1.35 20.74
CA ALA A 6 -57.36 2.41 20.06
C ALA A 6 -57.36 2.19 18.54
N THR A 7 -57.95 3.14 17.81
CA THR A 7 -57.94 3.27 16.34
C THR A 7 -56.58 3.76 15.82
N LEU A 8 -55.98 3.02 14.87
CA LEU A 8 -54.77 3.42 14.13
C LEU A 8 -55.14 4.29 12.90
N PRO A 9 -54.36 5.32 12.55
CA PRO A 9 -54.59 6.12 11.35
C PRO A 9 -54.00 5.47 10.08
N VAL A 10 -54.85 5.30 9.07
CA VAL A 10 -54.50 4.90 7.70
C VAL A 10 -53.83 6.06 6.98
N ARG A 11 -52.60 5.87 6.48
CA ARG A 11 -51.92 6.81 5.55
C ARG A 11 -52.11 6.36 4.09
N PRO A 12 -52.40 7.29 3.16
CA PRO A 12 -52.67 6.94 1.76
C PRO A 12 -51.40 6.61 0.97
N HIS A 13 -51.46 5.50 0.22
CA HIS A 13 -50.48 5.13 -0.79
C HIS A 13 -50.50 6.14 -1.95
N ARG A 14 -49.36 6.76 -2.25
CA ARG A 14 -49.15 7.47 -3.51
C ARG A 14 -48.66 6.48 -4.56
N LEU A 15 -49.53 6.19 -5.51
CA LEU A 15 -49.29 5.41 -6.71
C LEU A 15 -48.41 6.25 -7.67
N ALA A 16 -47.17 5.82 -7.94
CA ALA A 16 -46.38 6.37 -9.03
C ALA A 16 -46.72 5.62 -10.32
N ILE A 17 -47.37 6.32 -11.25
CA ILE A 17 -47.76 5.83 -12.57
C ILE A 17 -46.53 5.86 -13.48
N ALA A 18 -46.12 4.70 -13.99
CA ALA A 18 -45.18 4.59 -15.09
C ALA A 18 -45.86 5.00 -16.40
N VAL A 19 -45.34 6.03 -17.06
CA VAL A 19 -45.76 6.42 -18.42
C VAL A 19 -44.88 5.70 -19.42
N ALA A 20 -45.45 4.71 -20.10
CA ALA A 20 -44.88 4.09 -21.28
C ALA A 20 -45.28 4.92 -22.52
N THR A 21 -44.32 5.54 -23.19
CA THR A 21 -44.52 6.14 -24.51
C THR A 21 -44.13 5.15 -25.60
N CYS A 22 -45.15 4.72 -26.34
CA CYS A 22 -45.04 4.03 -27.62
C CYS A 22 -44.69 5.06 -28.71
N GLY A 23 -43.70 4.77 -29.55
CA GLY A 23 -43.37 5.55 -30.75
C GLY A 23 -42.80 4.62 -31.82
N ALA A 24 -43.46 4.59 -32.97
CA ALA A 24 -43.37 3.55 -34.00
C ALA A 24 -42.21 3.72 -35.00
N LEU A 25 -41.66 2.55 -35.39
CA LEU A 25 -41.36 2.05 -36.74
C LEU A 25 -40.92 3.01 -37.87
N LEU A 26 -39.73 2.77 -38.43
CA LEU A 26 -39.47 2.85 -39.87
C LEU A 26 -38.42 1.80 -40.29
N LEU A 27 -38.79 0.99 -41.28
CA LEU A 27 -38.02 -0.06 -41.94
C LEU A 27 -37.11 0.55 -43.03
N THR A 28 -35.88 0.04 -43.16
CA THR A 28 -35.29 -0.22 -44.49
C THR A 28 -34.44 -1.49 -44.44
N ALA A 29 -34.69 -2.35 -45.42
CA ALA A 29 -33.99 -3.60 -45.70
C ALA A 29 -32.81 -3.36 -46.65
N GLY A 30 -31.81 -4.24 -46.60
CA GLY A 30 -30.74 -4.31 -47.61
C GLY A 30 -29.81 -5.48 -47.35
N CYS A 31 -30.04 -6.58 -48.06
CA CYS A 31 -29.23 -7.81 -48.07
C CYS A 31 -27.91 -7.64 -48.85
N GLY A 32 -26.91 -8.47 -48.53
CA GLY A 32 -25.79 -8.75 -49.42
C GLY A 32 -24.57 -9.38 -48.73
N THR A 33 -24.56 -10.72 -48.63
CA THR A 33 -23.37 -11.58 -48.59
C THR A 33 -22.70 -11.60 -49.98
N ASP A 34 -21.46 -12.01 -50.27
CA ASP A 34 -20.50 -12.97 -49.69
C ASP A 34 -19.14 -12.84 -50.44
N GLU A 35 -18.14 -13.59 -49.96
CA GLU A 35 -16.95 -14.15 -50.67
C GLU A 35 -15.57 -13.44 -50.59
N GLY A 36 -14.57 -14.28 -50.27
CA GLY A 36 -13.16 -13.94 -50.07
C GLY A 36 -12.31 -13.92 -51.34
N GLY A 37 -11.02 -13.62 -51.17
CA GLY A 37 -10.05 -13.68 -52.27
C GLY A 37 -8.74 -12.93 -51.97
N THR A 38 -7.64 -13.66 -52.02
CA THR A 38 -6.24 -13.30 -51.74
C THR A 38 -5.57 -12.35 -52.74
N ALA A 39 -4.53 -11.65 -52.26
CA ALA A 39 -3.21 -11.38 -52.90
C ALA A 39 -2.77 -9.90 -52.98
N SER A 40 -1.58 -9.68 -52.41
CA SER A 40 -0.44 -8.83 -52.78
C SER A 40 -0.61 -7.65 -53.75
N GLU A 41 -0.11 -6.45 -53.41
CA GLU A 41 1.16 -5.88 -53.93
C GLU A 41 1.47 -4.50 -53.27
N GLN A 42 2.73 -4.08 -53.37
CA GLN A 42 3.43 -2.97 -52.72
C GLN A 42 3.21 -1.58 -53.38
N VAL A 43 3.63 -0.50 -52.70
CA VAL A 43 4.65 0.51 -53.12
C VAL A 43 4.34 1.97 -52.69
N ALA A 44 5.31 2.53 -51.94
CA ALA A 44 5.86 3.89 -51.83
C ALA A 44 5.05 5.15 -51.43
N ALA A 45 5.60 5.75 -50.36
CA ALA A 45 5.87 7.16 -50.04
C ALA A 45 5.68 8.24 -51.12
N ASP A 46 5.24 9.43 -50.66
CA ASP A 46 5.96 10.69 -50.93
C ASP A 46 5.65 11.77 -49.86
N ALA A 47 6.64 12.62 -49.60
CA ALA A 47 6.63 13.74 -48.67
C ALA A 47 6.36 15.06 -49.41
N GLY A 48 5.80 16.06 -48.73
CA GLY A 48 5.66 17.40 -49.31
C GLY A 48 5.26 18.47 -48.32
N ALA A 49 6.24 19.24 -47.86
CA ALA A 49 6.10 20.46 -47.07
C ALA A 49 5.59 21.64 -47.93
N GLY A 50 4.99 22.64 -47.29
CA GLY A 50 4.72 23.93 -47.97
C GLY A 50 3.82 24.88 -47.18
N SER A 51 4.43 25.69 -46.32
CA SER A 51 3.86 26.84 -45.60
C SER A 51 3.44 27.97 -46.55
N THR A 52 2.39 28.72 -46.23
CA THR A 52 2.39 30.21 -46.08
C THR A 52 0.98 30.79 -45.80
N GLU A 53 0.90 31.66 -44.79
CA GLU A 53 -0.23 32.57 -44.53
C GLU A 53 -0.28 33.73 -45.56
N PRO A 54 -1.35 34.59 -45.55
CA PRO A 54 -1.27 35.80 -44.72
C PRO A 54 -2.60 36.32 -44.08
N SER A 55 -2.44 36.90 -42.88
CA SER A 55 -2.98 38.17 -42.31
C SER A 55 -4.42 38.70 -42.55
N ALA A 56 -5.18 38.72 -41.45
CA ALA A 56 -5.62 39.88 -40.63
C ALA A 56 -6.85 40.78 -40.95
N THR A 57 -7.50 41.20 -39.84
CA THR A 57 -8.50 42.28 -39.56
C THR A 57 -9.99 41.92 -39.72
N ALA A 58 -10.96 42.29 -38.87
CA ALA A 58 -11.01 42.98 -37.57
C ALA A 58 -12.40 42.74 -36.87
N ALA A 59 -12.40 42.86 -35.54
CA ALA A 59 -13.43 43.36 -34.59
C ALA A 59 -14.94 43.00 -34.72
N ALA A 60 -15.50 42.39 -33.66
CA ALA A 60 -16.56 42.97 -32.80
C ALA A 60 -17.10 41.95 -31.76
N SER A 61 -17.16 42.36 -30.49
CA SER A 61 -18.04 41.78 -29.44
C SER A 61 -19.26 42.72 -29.28
N PRO A 62 -20.44 42.30 -28.78
CA PRO A 62 -20.62 41.99 -27.34
C PRO A 62 -21.67 40.91 -26.93
N SER A 63 -21.48 40.44 -25.69
CA SER A 63 -22.45 40.07 -24.61
C SER A 63 -23.54 38.99 -24.75
N GLY A 64 -23.57 38.11 -23.73
CA GLY A 64 -24.70 37.30 -23.24
C GLY A 64 -24.29 35.86 -22.89
N SER A 65 -23.88 35.52 -21.65
CA SER A 65 -24.72 35.05 -20.52
C SER A 65 -25.42 33.69 -20.85
N GLU A 66 -25.30 32.55 -20.17
CA GLU A 66 -24.89 32.18 -18.81
C GLU A 66 -24.54 30.66 -18.69
N SER A 67 -23.80 30.35 -17.61
CA SER A 67 -23.98 29.21 -16.70
C SER A 67 -23.64 27.77 -17.11
N ALA A 68 -22.40 27.38 -16.81
CA ALA A 68 -22.03 26.02 -16.41
C ALA A 68 -21.93 25.97 -14.87
N SER A 69 -22.78 25.16 -14.23
CA SER A 69 -22.70 24.87 -12.80
C SER A 69 -21.66 23.78 -12.54
N ALA A 70 -20.54 24.15 -11.93
CA ALA A 70 -19.67 23.25 -11.19
C ALA A 70 -20.06 23.33 -9.70
N SER A 71 -20.17 22.17 -9.04
CA SER A 71 -20.33 22.07 -7.59
C SER A 71 -19.09 21.41 -6.96
N PRO A 72 -18.78 21.71 -5.68
CA PRO A 72 -17.43 22.11 -5.30
C PRO A 72 -16.66 21.08 -4.46
N SER A 73 -15.33 21.10 -4.61
CA SER A 73 -14.36 20.58 -3.64
C SER A 73 -14.35 21.45 -2.38
N ALA A 74 -14.47 20.82 -1.21
CA ALA A 74 -14.24 21.47 0.08
C ALA A 74 -12.73 21.46 0.40
N SER A 75 -12.12 22.65 0.36
CA SER A 75 -10.80 22.93 0.91
C SER A 75 -10.94 23.31 2.38
N ALA A 76 -10.25 22.60 3.28
CA ALA A 76 -10.11 22.99 4.67
C ALA A 76 -8.92 23.96 4.83
N THR A 77 -9.18 25.14 5.37
CA THR A 77 -8.18 26.11 5.83
C THR A 77 -7.78 25.82 7.28
N PRO A 78 -6.51 26.06 7.68
CA PRO A 78 -6.09 25.91 9.07
C PRO A 78 -6.52 27.14 9.89
N SER A 79 -7.11 26.91 11.06
CA SER A 79 -7.36 27.95 12.06
C SER A 79 -6.23 27.97 13.07
N ASP A 80 -5.56 29.12 13.16
CA ASP A 80 -4.75 29.51 14.31
C ASP A 80 -5.57 29.45 15.59
N SER A 81 -5.01 28.86 16.64
CA SER A 81 -5.48 29.04 18.01
C SER A 81 -4.29 29.08 18.94
N THR A 82 -3.98 30.30 19.36
CA THR A 82 -3.14 30.62 20.50
C THR A 82 -3.78 30.07 21.77
N SER A 83 -2.97 29.50 22.67
CA SER A 83 -3.35 29.32 24.06
C SER A 83 -2.14 29.52 24.99
N PRO A 84 -2.38 30.08 26.19
CA PRO A 84 -1.36 30.74 26.98
C PRO A 84 -0.61 29.79 27.93
N THR A 85 0.57 30.25 28.32
CA THR A 85 1.41 29.75 29.39
C THR A 85 0.69 29.70 30.75
N THR A 86 0.73 28.56 31.42
CA THR A 86 0.68 28.49 32.89
C THR A 86 1.76 27.57 33.43
N ARG A 87 2.65 28.21 34.19
CA ARG A 87 3.71 27.67 35.04
C ARG A 87 3.09 26.98 36.27
N ALA A 88 3.55 25.78 36.59
CA ALA A 88 3.41 25.20 37.93
C ALA A 88 4.72 24.51 38.32
N THR A 89 5.35 25.04 39.36
CA THR A 89 6.40 24.43 40.19
C THR A 89 5.82 23.30 41.05
N PRO A 90 6.66 22.37 41.52
CA PRO A 90 6.85 22.33 42.98
C PRO A 90 8.32 22.23 43.42
N SER A 91 8.54 22.74 44.62
CA SER A 91 9.80 22.82 45.36
C SER A 91 10.10 21.55 46.17
N ASP A 92 11.39 21.44 46.52
CA ASP A 92 12.09 20.52 47.43
C ASP A 92 11.42 20.13 48.77
N ALA A 93 11.73 18.90 49.19
CA ALA A 93 12.34 18.49 50.48
C ALA A 93 12.50 16.95 50.43
N GLY A 94 13.53 16.25 50.89
CA GLY A 94 14.67 16.49 51.78
C GLY A 94 15.12 15.09 52.27
N GLU A 95 16.41 14.95 52.57
CA GLU A 95 17.20 13.73 52.79
C GLU A 95 16.72 12.67 53.80
N ALA A 96 17.18 11.42 53.60
CA ALA A 96 17.99 10.68 54.59
C ALA A 96 18.70 9.49 53.92
N GLY A 97 20.03 9.42 54.08
CA GLY A 97 20.84 8.27 53.70
C GLY A 97 20.96 7.25 54.83
N ASP A 98 21.37 6.04 54.48
CA ASP A 98 22.20 5.18 55.34
C ASP A 98 22.93 4.16 54.46
N ALA A 99 24.21 3.97 54.74
CA ALA A 99 25.11 3.06 54.05
C ALA A 99 25.79 2.19 55.10
N ALA A 100 25.82 0.88 54.87
CA ALA A 100 26.67 -0.06 55.62
C ALA A 100 27.05 -1.27 54.75
N ASP A 101 28.34 -1.29 54.38
CA ASP A 101 29.36 -2.34 54.53
C ASP A 101 29.10 -3.85 54.26
N GLY A 102 30.14 -4.46 53.68
CA GLY A 102 30.41 -5.91 53.65
C GLY A 102 30.90 -6.40 52.27
N ASP A 103 32.12 -6.13 51.81
CA ASP A 103 33.43 -6.68 52.19
C ASP A 103 33.75 -8.10 51.64
N THR A 104 35.02 -8.26 51.26
CA THR A 104 35.80 -9.51 51.07
C THR A 104 35.88 -10.22 49.69
N ALA A 105 36.89 -9.78 48.92
CA ALA A 105 38.08 -10.51 48.44
C ALA A 105 38.02 -11.98 47.94
N GLY A 106 38.72 -12.21 46.81
CA GLY A 106 39.93 -13.04 46.84
C GLY A 106 40.06 -14.20 45.84
N GLY A 107 41.21 -14.26 45.15
CA GLY A 107 41.86 -15.52 44.70
C GLY A 107 41.79 -15.83 43.20
N THR A 108 42.77 -15.43 42.37
CA THR A 108 44.05 -16.13 42.09
C THR A 108 43.96 -17.28 41.05
N ARG A 109 44.51 -17.00 39.86
CA ARG A 109 45.02 -17.90 38.77
C ARG A 109 46.25 -18.72 39.29
N PRO A 110 46.96 -19.62 38.56
CA PRO A 110 46.71 -20.39 37.31
C PRO A 110 47.01 -21.91 37.47
N GLY A 111 46.81 -22.71 36.40
CA GLY A 111 47.41 -24.05 36.29
C GLY A 111 47.42 -24.60 34.85
N SER A 112 48.62 -24.79 34.30
CA SER A 112 48.89 -25.51 33.04
C SER A 112 48.54 -26.99 33.13
N GLY A 113 48.06 -27.55 32.03
CA GLY A 113 47.99 -29.00 31.79
C GLY A 113 48.23 -29.29 30.31
N THR A 114 49.37 -29.90 30.02
CA THR A 114 49.79 -30.47 28.74
C THR A 114 48.99 -31.73 28.42
N GLY A 115 48.48 -31.84 27.19
CA GLY A 115 47.84 -33.06 26.68
C GLY A 115 48.08 -33.20 25.18
N THR A 116 48.98 -34.10 24.82
CA THR A 116 49.31 -34.52 23.45
C THR A 116 48.21 -35.44 22.92
N GLY A 117 47.66 -35.15 21.74
CA GLY A 117 46.68 -36.00 21.05
C GLY A 117 46.67 -35.71 19.55
N THR A 118 47.07 -36.69 18.78
CA THR A 118 47.43 -36.64 17.35
C THR A 118 46.25 -37.01 16.45
N GLY A 119 46.06 -36.25 15.35
CA GLY A 119 45.35 -36.66 14.11
C GLY A 119 43.81 -36.68 14.18
N THR A 120 43.03 -36.44 13.12
CA THR A 120 43.29 -36.21 11.69
C THR A 120 41.95 -35.73 11.10
N GLY A 121 41.95 -34.78 10.15
CA GLY A 121 40.79 -34.54 9.28
C GLY A 121 40.14 -33.16 9.35
N THR A 122 40.90 -32.08 9.16
CA THR A 122 40.35 -30.81 8.68
C THR A 122 39.99 -30.96 7.21
N GLY A 123 38.77 -31.40 6.93
CA GLY A 123 38.12 -31.09 5.66
C GLY A 123 37.84 -29.59 5.67
N THR A 124 38.71 -28.82 5.03
CA THR A 124 38.44 -27.41 4.71
C THR A 124 37.26 -27.40 3.74
N GLN A 125 36.05 -27.26 4.28
CA GLN A 125 34.93 -26.76 3.51
C GLN A 125 35.39 -25.39 2.98
N PRO A 126 35.37 -25.14 1.66
CA PRO A 126 35.68 -23.82 1.15
C PRO A 126 34.73 -22.83 1.81
N ASP A 127 35.28 -21.76 2.38
CA ASP A 127 34.48 -20.58 2.70
C ASP A 127 33.67 -20.21 1.44
N PRO A 128 32.38 -19.82 1.57
CA PRO A 128 31.64 -19.29 0.45
C PRO A 128 32.45 -18.14 -0.14
N ALA A 129 32.74 -18.22 -1.43
CA ALA A 129 33.39 -17.13 -2.14
C ALA A 129 32.65 -15.81 -1.85
N PRO A 130 33.37 -14.67 -1.75
CA PRO A 130 32.74 -13.36 -1.61
C PRO A 130 31.62 -13.25 -2.65
N GLY A 131 30.38 -13.12 -2.17
CA GLY A 131 29.22 -13.04 -3.04
C GLY A 131 29.46 -11.89 -4.02
N ALA A 132 29.17 -12.12 -5.31
CA ALA A 132 29.15 -11.06 -6.32
C ALA A 132 28.48 -9.83 -5.70
N ASP A 133 29.25 -8.74 -5.59
CA ASP A 133 28.84 -7.53 -4.89
C ASP A 133 27.40 -7.20 -5.30
N ALA A 134 26.52 -7.05 -4.30
CA ALA A 134 25.16 -6.64 -4.59
C ALA A 134 25.21 -5.35 -5.42
N PRO A 135 24.39 -5.20 -6.46
CA PRO A 135 24.33 -3.95 -7.21
C PRO A 135 24.01 -2.83 -6.23
N ASP A 136 24.46 -1.63 -6.57
CA ASP A 136 24.08 -0.44 -5.83
C ASP A 136 22.57 -0.23 -6.01
N PHE A 137 21.79 -0.72 -5.06
CA PHE A 137 20.34 -0.58 -5.06
C PHE A 137 19.98 0.90 -4.86
N PRO A 138 18.86 1.38 -5.44
CA PRO A 138 18.49 2.80 -5.33
C PRO A 138 18.10 3.23 -3.90
N VAL A 139 17.99 2.28 -2.96
CA VAL A 139 17.63 2.50 -1.56
C VAL A 139 18.42 1.55 -0.65
N PRO A 140 18.58 1.84 0.66
CA PRO A 140 19.20 0.92 1.61
C PRO A 140 18.44 -0.42 1.70
N VAL A 141 19.16 -1.54 1.61
CA VAL A 141 18.59 -2.88 1.53
C VAL A 141 19.23 -3.81 2.57
N GLU A 142 18.37 -4.48 3.34
CA GLU A 142 18.75 -5.62 4.20
C GLU A 142 18.19 -6.92 3.60
N ALA A 143 18.87 -7.45 2.58
CA ALA A 143 18.35 -8.57 1.79
C ALA A 143 18.25 -9.89 2.58
N GLY A 144 19.10 -10.12 3.58
CA GLY A 144 19.14 -11.39 4.32
C GLY A 144 19.26 -12.60 3.38
N ASN A 145 18.37 -13.57 3.53
CA ASN A 145 18.28 -14.77 2.68
C ASN A 145 17.40 -14.59 1.43
N ALA A 146 16.92 -13.37 1.14
CA ALA A 146 16.08 -13.12 -0.02
C ALA A 146 16.81 -13.37 -1.34
N THR A 147 16.11 -13.99 -2.29
CA THR A 147 16.49 -14.06 -3.70
C THR A 147 15.54 -13.29 -4.61
N GLN A 148 14.48 -12.71 -4.04
CA GLN A 148 13.60 -11.74 -4.67
C GLN A 148 13.53 -10.47 -3.81
N LEU A 149 13.75 -9.32 -4.45
CA LEU A 149 13.71 -8.02 -3.80
C LEU A 149 12.89 -7.04 -4.64
N ILE A 150 12.08 -6.23 -3.99
CA ILE A 150 11.38 -5.10 -4.57
C ILE A 150 12.00 -3.83 -3.97
N THR A 151 12.50 -2.89 -4.77
CA THR A 151 12.96 -1.59 -4.26
C THR A 151 11.95 -0.51 -4.63
N VAL A 152 11.72 0.42 -3.71
CA VAL A 152 10.81 1.57 -3.87
C VAL A 152 11.61 2.84 -3.59
N GLU A 153 12.03 3.53 -4.65
CA GLU A 153 12.70 4.84 -4.57
C GLU A 153 11.64 5.95 -4.65
N ALA A 154 11.37 6.60 -3.53
CA ALA A 154 10.33 7.62 -3.42
C ALA A 154 10.85 9.04 -3.72
N ARG A 155 10.00 9.84 -4.35
CA ARG A 155 10.19 11.29 -4.57
C ARG A 155 8.87 12.01 -4.33
N GLY A 156 8.72 12.59 -3.14
CA GLY A 156 7.42 13.08 -2.67
C GLY A 156 6.44 11.92 -2.55
N SER A 157 5.25 12.04 -3.17
CA SER A 157 4.24 10.98 -3.20
C SER A 157 4.33 10.03 -4.40
N TYR A 158 5.35 10.17 -5.25
CA TYR A 158 5.64 9.27 -6.37
C TYR A 158 6.78 8.33 -6.03
N ALA A 159 6.86 7.19 -6.73
CA ALA A 159 7.98 6.27 -6.58
C ALA A 159 8.32 5.51 -7.86
N THR A 160 9.59 5.17 -8.01
CA THR A 160 10.05 4.12 -8.91
C THR A 160 10.07 2.80 -8.15
N VAL A 161 9.36 1.79 -8.66
CA VAL A 161 9.29 0.46 -8.05
C VAL A 161 9.95 -0.55 -8.99
N THR A 162 10.95 -1.27 -8.49
CA THR A 162 11.77 -2.19 -9.28
C THR A 162 11.84 -3.57 -8.64
N ALA A 163 11.61 -4.62 -9.45
CA ALA A 163 11.76 -6.02 -9.07
C ALA A 163 13.17 -6.51 -9.42
N TRP A 164 13.81 -7.21 -8.48
CA TRP A 164 15.16 -7.75 -8.59
C TRP A 164 15.18 -9.23 -8.23
N ALA A 165 15.89 -10.04 -9.02
CA ALA A 165 16.13 -11.45 -8.70
C ALA A 165 17.63 -11.73 -8.52
N LYS A 166 17.97 -12.51 -7.50
CA LYS A 166 19.34 -12.97 -7.24
C LYS A 166 19.59 -14.28 -7.99
N GLY A 167 20.50 -14.25 -8.96
CA GLY A 167 21.01 -15.43 -9.65
C GLY A 167 22.43 -15.78 -9.23
N SER A 168 23.05 -16.72 -9.96
CA SER A 168 24.46 -17.11 -9.75
C SER A 168 25.44 -15.97 -9.98
N SER A 169 25.09 -15.00 -10.84
CA SER A 169 25.90 -13.83 -11.17
C SER A 169 25.55 -12.59 -10.35
N GLY A 170 24.86 -12.74 -9.21
CA GLY A 170 24.36 -11.63 -8.41
C GLY A 170 22.93 -11.20 -8.77
N TRP A 171 22.53 -10.02 -8.29
CA TRP A 171 21.19 -9.49 -8.50
C TRP A 171 21.01 -8.87 -9.89
N LYS A 172 19.82 -9.03 -10.46
CA LYS A 172 19.43 -8.44 -11.76
C LYS A 172 18.03 -7.88 -11.70
N GLU A 173 17.84 -6.69 -12.25
CA GLU A 173 16.52 -6.13 -12.50
C GLU A 173 15.70 -7.06 -13.40
N GLN A 174 14.47 -7.33 -13.01
CA GLN A 174 13.49 -8.09 -13.79
C GLN A 174 12.53 -7.15 -14.49
N PHE A 175 12.05 -6.13 -13.78
CA PHE A 175 11.19 -5.07 -14.30
C PHE A 175 11.07 -3.90 -13.35
N SER A 176 10.70 -2.74 -13.89
CA SER A 176 10.45 -1.52 -13.13
C SER A 176 9.22 -0.76 -13.64
N THR A 177 8.71 0.13 -12.79
CA THR A 177 7.72 1.15 -13.16
C THR A 177 8.05 2.46 -12.46
N GLY A 178 8.01 3.58 -13.20
CA GLY A 178 8.08 4.93 -12.63
C GLY A 178 6.71 5.50 -12.21
N SER A 179 5.65 4.70 -12.31
CA SER A 179 4.27 5.12 -12.02
C SER A 179 3.79 4.62 -10.65
N GLY A 180 4.72 4.45 -9.70
CA GLY A 180 4.41 4.08 -8.33
C GLY A 180 3.92 5.28 -7.51
N ARG A 181 3.15 5.01 -6.46
CA ARG A 181 2.71 6.01 -5.47
C ARG A 181 3.03 5.53 -4.07
N VAL A 182 3.31 6.47 -3.19
CA VAL A 182 3.51 6.25 -1.75
C VAL A 182 2.59 7.19 -0.96
N GLY A 183 2.76 7.25 0.37
CA GLY A 183 2.03 8.14 1.24
C GLY A 183 1.96 9.58 0.70
N SER A 184 0.84 10.28 0.91
CA SER A 184 0.69 11.67 0.47
C SER A 184 1.74 12.62 1.08
N ASN A 185 2.24 12.29 2.28
CA ASN A 185 3.34 12.99 2.95
C ASN A 185 4.72 12.37 2.67
N GLY A 186 4.82 11.50 1.65
CA GLY A 186 6.05 10.83 1.24
C GLY A 186 6.46 9.69 2.16
N VAL A 187 7.76 9.51 2.34
CA VAL A 187 8.34 8.46 3.18
C VAL A 187 8.85 9.03 4.52
N THR A 188 8.85 8.21 5.56
CA THR A 188 9.43 8.57 6.87
C THR A 188 10.19 7.40 7.46
N ASN A 189 11.08 7.66 8.42
CA ASN A 189 11.83 6.60 9.09
C ASN A 189 10.88 5.56 9.71
N GLY A 190 10.91 4.34 9.19
CA GLY A 190 10.02 3.26 9.64
C GLY A 190 10.18 2.87 11.11
N ALA A 191 11.36 3.09 11.70
CA ALA A 191 11.58 2.85 13.13
C ALA A 191 10.80 3.82 14.02
N THR A 192 10.54 5.04 13.54
CA THR A 192 9.88 6.11 14.32
C THR A 192 8.52 6.53 13.75
N ARG A 193 8.05 5.89 12.68
CA ARG A 193 6.76 6.19 12.04
C ARG A 193 5.61 6.05 13.03
N ARG A 194 4.59 6.92 12.86
CA ARG A 194 3.33 6.90 13.62
C ARG A 194 2.13 6.74 12.68
N GLN A 195 1.09 6.08 13.17
CA GLN A 195 -0.21 5.93 12.49
C GLN A 195 -0.84 7.29 12.17
N GLY A 196 -1.64 7.36 11.10
CA GLY A 196 -2.34 8.59 10.72
C GLY A 196 -1.46 9.71 10.14
N THR A 197 -0.17 9.46 9.91
CA THR A 197 0.76 10.48 9.37
C THR A 197 0.77 10.56 7.84
N TRP A 198 0.05 9.69 7.14
CA TRP A 198 0.01 9.62 5.68
C TRP A 198 1.39 9.44 5.02
N THR A 199 2.32 8.79 5.73
CA THR A 199 3.67 8.49 5.25
C THR A 199 3.85 6.99 5.01
N THR A 200 4.71 6.62 4.07
CA THR A 200 5.17 5.24 3.88
C THR A 200 6.45 5.00 4.71
N PRO A 201 6.57 3.88 5.45
CA PRO A 201 7.75 3.61 6.26
C PRO A 201 8.96 3.20 5.40
N THR A 202 10.09 3.88 5.58
CA THR A 202 11.38 3.42 5.03
C THR A 202 11.93 2.23 5.81
N GLY A 203 12.63 1.34 5.11
CA GLY A 203 13.21 0.12 5.67
C GLY A 203 13.10 -1.05 4.69
N THR A 204 13.59 -2.22 5.10
CA THR A 204 13.40 -3.48 4.37
C THR A 204 12.46 -4.40 5.14
N TYR A 205 11.39 -4.84 4.50
CA TYR A 205 10.34 -5.67 5.08
C TYR A 205 10.19 -6.97 4.31
N THR A 206 9.76 -8.04 4.99
CA THR A 206 9.33 -9.26 4.32
C THR A 206 7.97 -9.09 3.67
N ILE A 207 7.72 -9.93 2.68
CA ILE A 207 6.40 -10.17 2.11
C ILE A 207 6.09 -11.64 2.34
N THR A 208 5.13 -11.93 3.23
CA THR A 208 4.82 -13.30 3.64
C THR A 208 3.48 -13.81 3.11
N GLU A 209 2.58 -12.91 2.74
CA GLU A 209 1.25 -13.23 2.24
C GLU A 209 0.71 -12.11 1.34
N GLY A 210 -0.37 -12.41 0.62
CA GLY A 210 -1.15 -11.43 -0.12
C GLY A 210 -2.64 -11.62 0.09
N PHE A 211 -3.41 -10.65 -0.40
CA PHE A 211 -4.86 -10.72 -0.41
C PHE A 211 -5.44 -9.93 -1.58
N GLY A 212 -6.74 -10.05 -1.80
CA GLY A 212 -7.47 -9.16 -2.71
C GLY A 212 -8.89 -9.61 -2.97
N VAL A 213 -9.68 -8.72 -3.57
CA VAL A 213 -11.07 -8.99 -3.95
C VAL A 213 -11.16 -9.86 -5.20
N GLU A 214 -10.05 -10.05 -5.91
CA GLU A 214 -9.92 -10.96 -7.04
C GLU A 214 -8.96 -12.11 -6.70
N ALA A 215 -9.15 -13.27 -7.34
CA ALA A 215 -8.13 -14.31 -7.32
C ALA A 215 -6.85 -13.83 -8.03
N SER A 216 -5.68 -14.08 -7.44
CA SER A 216 -4.41 -13.61 -8.00
C SER A 216 -3.72 -14.62 -8.91
N GLY A 217 -3.80 -15.92 -8.60
CA GLY A 217 -3.00 -16.98 -9.23
C GLY A 217 -1.53 -17.00 -8.78
N THR A 218 -1.18 -16.26 -7.71
CA THR A 218 0.17 -16.22 -7.14
C THR A 218 0.55 -17.51 -6.41
N SER A 219 1.84 -17.81 -6.31
CA SER A 219 2.36 -18.87 -5.43
C SER A 219 2.38 -18.47 -3.95
N MET A 220 2.30 -17.18 -3.64
CA MET A 220 2.24 -16.72 -2.24
C MET A 220 0.98 -17.25 -1.53
N PRO A 221 1.02 -17.50 -0.21
CA PRO A 221 -0.19 -17.60 0.59
C PRO A 221 -1.10 -16.39 0.28
N TYR A 222 -2.35 -16.67 -0.11
CA TYR A 222 -3.23 -15.65 -0.66
C TYR A 222 -4.66 -15.82 -0.14
N HIS A 223 -5.23 -14.73 0.38
CA HIS A 223 -6.62 -14.67 0.84
C HIS A 223 -7.51 -13.91 -0.14
N VAL A 224 -8.60 -14.52 -0.58
CA VAL A 224 -9.63 -13.81 -1.36
C VAL A 224 -10.59 -13.14 -0.38
N VAL A 225 -10.60 -11.82 -0.40
CA VAL A 225 -11.36 -10.96 0.51
C VAL A 225 -12.86 -11.16 0.31
N THR A 226 -13.56 -11.18 1.44
CA THR A 226 -15.01 -11.25 1.57
C THR A 226 -15.53 -10.02 2.31
N ASP A 227 -16.86 -9.88 2.39
CA ASP A 227 -17.51 -8.81 3.17
C ASP A 227 -17.20 -8.87 4.67
N ASP A 228 -16.70 -9.99 5.17
CA ASP A 228 -16.36 -10.16 6.58
C ASP A 228 -14.91 -9.78 6.91
N ASP A 229 -14.05 -9.46 5.93
CA ASP A 229 -12.63 -9.28 6.17
C ASP A 229 -12.23 -7.82 6.45
N TRP A 230 -11.57 -7.63 7.59
CA TRP A 230 -11.05 -6.34 8.05
C TRP A 230 -9.55 -6.42 8.27
N TRP A 231 -8.81 -5.37 7.93
CA TRP A 231 -7.47 -5.17 8.46
C TRP A 231 -7.55 -4.31 9.72
N VAL A 232 -7.16 -4.89 10.85
CA VAL A 232 -7.37 -4.25 12.15
C VAL A 232 -6.33 -3.15 12.36
N GLU A 233 -6.80 -1.92 12.45
CA GLU A 233 -5.96 -0.74 12.73
C GLU A 233 -6.26 -0.10 14.10
N ASP A 234 -7.23 -0.65 14.86
CA ASP A 234 -7.57 -0.22 16.21
C ASP A 234 -6.41 -0.49 17.18
N PRO A 235 -5.74 0.54 17.72
CA PRO A 235 -4.61 0.38 18.65
C PRO A 235 -4.99 -0.32 19.97
N GLU A 236 -6.28 -0.41 20.31
CA GLU A 236 -6.78 -1.09 21.51
C GLU A 236 -7.07 -2.57 21.28
N SER A 237 -7.09 -3.04 20.03
CA SER A 237 -7.41 -4.43 19.69
C SER A 237 -6.23 -5.37 19.89
N LYS A 238 -6.49 -6.60 20.35
CA LYS A 238 -5.48 -7.67 20.39
C LYS A 238 -5.07 -8.16 18.99
N PHE A 239 -5.86 -7.81 17.97
CA PHE A 239 -5.65 -8.17 16.58
C PHE A 239 -4.95 -7.05 15.79
N TYR A 240 -4.48 -5.98 16.44
CA TYR A 240 -3.85 -4.84 15.79
C TYR A 240 -2.77 -5.25 14.77
N ASN A 241 -2.89 -4.70 13.57
CA ASN A 241 -2.07 -4.98 12.38
C ASN A 241 -2.12 -6.44 11.90
N SER A 242 -3.32 -7.01 11.84
CA SER A 242 -3.59 -8.30 11.21
C SER A 242 -4.96 -8.30 10.53
N MET A 243 -5.16 -9.21 9.57
CA MET A 243 -6.48 -9.47 9.00
C MET A 243 -7.33 -10.26 10.01
N HIS A 244 -8.56 -9.84 10.22
CA HIS A 244 -9.50 -10.52 11.11
C HIS A 244 -10.93 -10.45 10.54
N SER A 245 -11.72 -11.48 10.80
CA SER A 245 -13.13 -11.49 10.43
C SER A 245 -13.94 -10.53 11.32
N ALA A 246 -15.00 -9.95 10.80
CA ALA A 246 -15.99 -9.21 11.57
C ALA A 246 -16.57 -10.07 12.72
N GLN A 247 -16.67 -11.39 12.49
CA GLN A 247 -17.09 -12.33 13.51
C GLN A 247 -16.01 -12.49 14.57
N GLY A 248 -16.35 -12.20 15.83
CA GLY A 248 -15.43 -12.30 16.96
C GLY A 248 -14.46 -11.12 17.09
N ALA A 249 -14.71 -10.02 16.37
CA ALA A 249 -13.97 -8.77 16.52
C ALA A 249 -14.05 -8.24 17.96
N ASP A 250 -12.92 -7.74 18.47
CA ASP A 250 -12.83 -6.95 19.70
C ASP A 250 -12.63 -5.45 19.42
N PHE A 251 -12.74 -5.06 18.15
CA PHE A 251 -12.65 -3.70 17.62
C PHE A 251 -13.99 -3.27 17.02
N PRO A 252 -14.26 -1.96 16.88
CA PRO A 252 -15.46 -1.47 16.22
C PRO A 252 -15.41 -1.73 14.71
N LEU A 253 -16.50 -2.23 14.12
CA LEU A 253 -16.64 -2.39 12.67
C LEU A 253 -16.97 -1.05 12.01
N THR A 254 -15.98 -0.15 12.01
CA THR A 254 -16.04 1.19 11.46
C THR A 254 -14.69 1.54 10.85
N GLU A 255 -14.69 2.28 9.75
CA GLU A 255 -13.46 2.79 9.12
C GLU A 255 -13.07 4.18 9.64
N SER A 256 -13.88 4.75 10.53
CA SER A 256 -13.73 6.12 11.01
C SER A 256 -13.28 6.22 12.47
N GLY A 257 -12.49 7.25 12.76
CA GLY A 257 -12.02 7.59 14.10
C GLY A 257 -10.74 6.83 14.49
N ASP A 258 -10.23 7.14 15.69
CA ASP A 258 -8.94 6.63 16.17
C ASP A 258 -8.91 5.11 16.39
N ARG A 259 -10.08 4.49 16.46
CA ARG A 259 -10.30 3.04 16.61
C ARG A 259 -10.84 2.39 15.34
N GLY A 260 -10.81 3.12 14.22
CA GLY A 260 -11.22 2.58 12.94
C GLY A 260 -10.30 1.44 12.49
N SER A 261 -10.85 0.52 11.70
CA SER A 261 -10.11 -0.54 11.00
C SER A 261 -10.54 -0.53 9.54
N GLU A 262 -9.72 -1.07 8.65
CA GLU A 262 -9.98 -0.99 7.22
C GLU A 262 -10.89 -2.14 6.77
N HIS A 263 -12.03 -1.82 6.13
CA HIS A 263 -12.93 -2.84 5.57
C HIS A 263 -12.48 -3.20 4.16
N LEU A 264 -11.79 -4.33 4.01
CA LEU A 264 -10.98 -4.59 2.81
C LEU A 264 -11.79 -4.67 1.51
N ILE A 265 -13.03 -5.16 1.58
CA ILE A 265 -13.93 -5.23 0.41
C ILE A 265 -14.32 -3.83 -0.12
N GLY A 266 -14.22 -2.80 0.72
CA GLY A 266 -14.55 -1.41 0.40
C GLY A 266 -13.61 -0.74 -0.61
N TYR A 267 -12.48 -1.38 -0.93
CA TYR A 267 -11.45 -0.85 -1.83
C TYR A 267 -11.20 -1.74 -3.06
N PRO A 268 -12.22 -2.02 -3.89
CA PRO A 268 -12.14 -3.05 -4.92
C PRO A 268 -11.10 -2.75 -6.01
N THR A 269 -10.79 -1.47 -6.26
CA THR A 269 -9.75 -1.10 -7.22
C THR A 269 -8.36 -1.32 -6.65
N GLN A 270 -8.08 -0.74 -5.48
CA GLN A 270 -6.78 -0.78 -4.83
C GLN A 270 -6.42 -2.21 -4.42
N TYR A 271 -7.38 -2.91 -3.82
CA TYR A 271 -7.25 -4.29 -3.35
C TYR A 271 -7.82 -5.30 -4.32
N ALA A 272 -7.88 -4.97 -5.62
CA ALA A 272 -8.00 -5.99 -6.65
C ALA A 272 -6.97 -7.10 -6.41
N LYS A 273 -5.71 -6.70 -6.14
CA LYS A 273 -4.60 -7.58 -5.75
C LYS A 273 -3.62 -6.80 -4.87
N ALA A 274 -3.23 -7.37 -3.72
CA ALA A 274 -2.30 -6.76 -2.77
C ALA A 274 -1.33 -7.79 -2.17
N LEU A 275 -0.10 -7.36 -1.90
CA LEU A 275 0.89 -8.09 -1.11
C LEU A 275 1.08 -7.36 0.22
N VAL A 276 1.16 -8.12 1.31
CA VAL A 276 1.37 -7.53 2.64
C VAL A 276 2.83 -7.16 2.81
N ILE A 277 3.08 -5.90 3.20
CA ILE A 277 4.39 -5.44 3.61
C ILE A 277 4.44 -5.60 5.12
N ASP A 278 5.32 -6.45 5.63
CA ASP A 278 5.37 -6.80 7.07
C ASP A 278 5.97 -5.70 7.97
N PHE A 279 5.63 -4.44 7.68
CA PHE A 279 5.90 -3.31 8.55
C PHE A 279 5.10 -3.45 9.84
N ASN A 280 5.78 -3.37 10.98
CA ASN A 280 5.17 -3.38 12.32
C ASN A 280 4.34 -4.65 12.59
N ARG A 281 4.81 -5.82 12.14
CA ARG A 281 4.21 -7.13 12.42
C ARG A 281 5.16 -7.98 13.26
N TRP A 282 4.59 -8.76 14.19
CA TRP A 282 5.25 -9.78 15.02
C TRP A 282 6.48 -9.33 15.85
N PRO A 283 6.28 -8.69 17.02
CA PRO A 283 5.01 -8.19 17.54
C PRO A 283 4.64 -6.84 16.92
N ALA A 284 3.34 -6.63 16.69
CA ALA A 284 2.85 -5.32 16.31
C ALA A 284 2.91 -4.37 17.52
N THR A 285 3.40 -3.14 17.29
CA THR A 285 3.36 -2.07 18.29
C THR A 285 2.21 -1.11 17.93
N PRO A 286 1.15 -1.04 18.76
CA PRO A 286 0.05 -0.11 18.56
C PRO A 286 0.49 1.34 18.32
N GLY A 287 -0.15 2.03 17.38
CA GLY A 287 0.11 3.43 17.06
C GLY A 287 1.33 3.69 16.16
N ARG A 288 2.13 2.67 15.81
CA ARG A 288 3.20 2.80 14.78
C ARG A 288 2.67 2.77 13.34
N GLY A 289 1.38 2.49 13.16
CA GLY A 289 0.71 2.26 11.89
C GLY A 289 0.46 0.79 11.64
N ALA A 290 -0.58 0.51 10.87
CA ALA A 290 -0.98 -0.80 10.39
C ALA A 290 -1.21 -0.71 8.86
N GLY A 291 -1.62 -1.81 8.24
CA GLY A 291 -2.23 -1.79 6.90
C GLY A 291 -1.30 -1.29 5.80
N ILE A 292 -0.03 -1.72 5.80
CA ILE A 292 0.93 -1.31 4.76
C ILE A 292 1.05 -2.41 3.72
N PHE A 293 0.66 -2.10 2.50
CA PHE A 293 0.57 -3.07 1.42
C PHE A 293 1.28 -2.56 0.16
N LEU A 294 1.64 -3.48 -0.72
CA LEU A 294 1.91 -3.22 -2.13
C LEU A 294 0.65 -3.57 -2.92
N HIS A 295 -0.02 -2.59 -3.52
CA HIS A 295 -1.33 -2.79 -4.14
C HIS A 295 -1.52 -2.03 -5.47
N VAL A 296 -2.68 -2.17 -6.10
CA VAL A 296 -2.99 -1.51 -7.38
C VAL A 296 -3.24 -0.02 -7.18
N ASN A 297 -2.77 0.83 -8.09
CA ASN A 297 -3.01 2.27 -8.05
C ASN A 297 -4.50 2.62 -7.92
N GLY A 298 -4.80 3.51 -6.96
CA GLY A 298 -6.03 4.29 -6.95
C GLY A 298 -5.90 5.57 -7.78
N SER A 299 -6.73 6.57 -7.48
CA SER A 299 -6.71 7.87 -8.16
C SER A 299 -5.62 8.83 -7.68
N GLY A 300 -4.92 8.51 -6.59
CA GLY A 300 -4.08 9.47 -5.88
C GLY A 300 -2.89 8.86 -5.13
N ALA A 301 -2.39 9.60 -4.14
CA ALA A 301 -1.37 9.10 -3.21
C ALA A 301 -2.03 8.15 -2.21
N THR A 302 -1.22 7.35 -1.51
CA THR A 302 -1.74 6.39 -0.53
C THR A 302 -1.78 6.99 0.88
N ALA A 303 -2.31 6.22 1.84
CA ALA A 303 -2.18 6.50 3.28
C ALA A 303 -0.84 6.08 3.89
N GLY A 304 -0.01 5.38 3.12
CA GLY A 304 1.22 4.77 3.60
C GLY A 304 1.60 3.50 2.85
N CYS A 305 0.68 2.90 2.10
CA CYS A 305 0.98 1.82 1.16
C CYS A 305 1.93 2.24 0.04
N VAL A 306 2.46 1.25 -0.66
CA VAL A 306 3.06 1.41 -1.97
C VAL A 306 2.01 0.97 -2.99
N SER A 307 1.75 1.76 -4.03
CA SER A 307 0.87 1.33 -5.11
C SER A 307 1.54 1.41 -6.46
N VAL A 308 1.15 0.51 -7.37
CA VAL A 308 1.69 0.41 -8.74
C VAL A 308 0.56 0.22 -9.76
N PRO A 309 0.79 0.48 -11.05
CA PRO A 309 -0.21 0.19 -12.08
C PRO A 309 -0.67 -1.27 -12.03
N ARG A 310 -1.94 -1.53 -12.35
CA ARG A 310 -2.54 -2.87 -12.32
C ARG A 310 -1.69 -3.91 -13.05
N ALA A 311 -1.24 -3.59 -14.28
CA ALA A 311 -0.39 -4.46 -15.06
C ALA A 311 0.94 -4.79 -14.37
N THR A 312 1.54 -3.84 -13.64
CA THR A 312 2.74 -4.09 -12.84
C THR A 312 2.43 -4.98 -11.63
N MET A 313 1.28 -4.75 -10.97
CA MET A 313 0.85 -5.61 -9.85
C MET A 313 0.64 -7.05 -10.30
N ASP A 314 0.02 -7.27 -11.46
CA ASP A 314 -0.15 -8.60 -12.04
C ASP A 314 1.20 -9.27 -12.32
N ARG A 315 2.21 -8.51 -12.76
CA ARG A 315 3.58 -9.03 -12.91
C ARG A 315 4.21 -9.41 -11.57
N PHE A 316 4.03 -8.61 -10.53
CA PHE A 316 4.48 -8.97 -9.18
C PHE A 316 3.82 -10.26 -8.72
N MET A 317 2.49 -10.38 -8.83
CA MET A 317 1.75 -11.56 -8.39
C MET A 317 2.21 -12.86 -9.07
N ASN A 318 2.57 -12.78 -10.36
CA ASN A 318 3.09 -13.94 -11.10
C ASN A 318 4.57 -14.23 -10.80
N TRP A 319 5.31 -13.26 -10.27
CA TRP A 319 6.74 -13.35 -10.07
C TRP A 319 7.12 -13.75 -8.64
N VAL A 320 6.44 -13.20 -7.63
CA VAL A 320 6.79 -13.46 -6.22
C VAL A 320 6.51 -14.90 -5.83
N GLU A 321 7.45 -15.49 -5.09
CA GLU A 321 7.41 -16.90 -4.69
C GLU A 321 7.87 -17.05 -3.24
N PRO A 322 7.12 -17.74 -2.35
CA PRO A 322 7.49 -17.92 -0.95
C PRO A 322 8.91 -18.46 -0.74
N SER A 323 9.31 -19.44 -1.57
CA SER A 323 10.64 -20.06 -1.46
C SER A 323 11.80 -19.10 -1.78
N ALA A 324 11.53 -17.98 -2.43
CA ALA A 324 12.50 -16.93 -2.73
C ALA A 324 12.64 -15.88 -1.60
N HIS A 325 11.87 -16.02 -0.51
CA HIS A 325 11.85 -15.13 0.65
C HIS A 325 11.74 -13.65 0.25
N PRO A 326 10.69 -13.25 -0.50
CA PRO A 326 10.60 -11.93 -1.09
C PRO A 326 10.63 -10.83 -0.02
N ARG A 327 11.38 -9.77 -0.32
CA ARG A 327 11.48 -8.57 0.51
C ARG A 327 11.16 -7.32 -0.30
N ILE A 328 10.74 -6.27 0.38
CA ILE A 328 10.58 -4.93 -0.17
C ILE A 328 11.39 -3.93 0.63
N ALA A 329 12.23 -3.15 -0.04
CA ALA A 329 13.02 -2.07 0.52
C ALA A 329 12.49 -0.73 0.03
N ILE A 330 12.27 0.19 0.96
CA ILE A 330 11.64 1.49 0.71
C ILE A 330 12.55 2.61 1.21
N GLY A 331 12.79 3.62 0.38
CA GLY A 331 13.68 4.76 0.66
C GLY A 331 13.34 6.01 -0.13
#